data_AF-A0A431LQD9-F1
#
_entry.id   AF-A0A431LQD9-F1
#
_cell.length_a   1.000
_cell.length_b   1.000
_cell.length_c   1.000
_cell.angle_alpha   90.00
_cell.angle_beta   90.00
_cell.angle_gamma   90.00
#
_symmetry.space_group_name_H-M   'P 1'
#
loop_
_entity.id
_entity.type
_entity.pdbx_description
1 polymer ?
#
loop_
_entity_poly.entity_id
_entity_poly.type
_entity_poly.pdbx_seq_one_letter_code
_entity_poly.pdbx_strand_id
1 'polypeptide(L)'
;MKPALRPLLLGLAVAGFGLWASRVTGAPGFQLVGLLVMVLISLASIWRAVDPDRTPGSPLTAAEIAAAERRLPWVRQTVDELALAASVSRLRRTEFASSGARYESVLHRIFVSRALCARLDDAALRLILAHEVGHAKRRWQCWIASHYEAWRLQEEVLADATALDITGATSQDWSNALASSARAEDATGDPNELARRRAALGLFN
;
A
#
# COMPACT_ATOMS: atom_id res chain seq x y z
N MET A 1 -21.61 -1.84 8.05
CA MET A 1 -20.85 -0.62 7.65
C MET A 1 -19.37 -0.90 7.79
N LYS A 2 -18.58 -0.78 6.71
CA LYS A 2 -17.13 -1.10 6.73
C LYS A 2 -16.39 -0.20 7.75
N PRO A 3 -15.41 -0.71 8.51
CA PRO A 3 -14.68 0.05 9.54
C PRO A 3 -13.91 1.26 8.97
N ALA A 4 -13.60 1.28 7.68
CA ALA A 4 -12.90 2.37 7.00
C ALA A 4 -13.77 3.64 6.79
N LEU A 5 -15.10 3.54 6.82
CA LEU A 5 -16.01 4.70 6.62
C LEU A 5 -16.26 5.51 7.89
N ARG A 6 -16.02 4.91 9.07
CA ARG A 6 -16.23 5.56 10.38
C ARG A 6 -15.37 6.82 10.58
N PRO A 7 -14.05 6.83 10.31
CA PRO A 7 -13.25 8.03 10.51
C PRO A 7 -13.63 9.17 9.56
N LEU A 8 -14.04 8.86 8.32
CA LEU A 8 -14.51 9.85 7.35
C LEU A 8 -15.82 10.51 7.80
N LEU A 9 -16.80 9.70 8.23
CA LEU A 9 -18.09 10.19 8.73
C LEU A 9 -17.93 11.00 10.02
N LEU A 10 -17.01 10.61 10.90
CA LEU A 10 -16.68 11.36 12.12
C LEU A 10 -16.01 12.70 11.78
N GLY A 11 -15.08 12.70 10.81
CA GLY A 11 -14.44 13.93 10.32
C GLY A 11 -15.43 14.92 9.71
N LEU A 12 -16.37 14.43 8.90
CA LEU A 12 -17.45 15.25 8.31
C LEU A 12 -18.41 15.79 9.36
N ALA A 13 -18.75 15.01 10.39
CA ALA A 13 -19.61 15.46 11.48
C ALA A 13 -18.93 16.57 12.31
N VAL A 14 -17.63 16.45 12.60
CA VAL A 14 -16.86 17.46 13.33
C VAL A 14 -16.67 18.74 12.51
N ALA A 15 -16.40 18.61 11.20
CA ALA A 15 -16.31 19.76 10.30
C ALA A 15 -17.66 20.49 10.17
N GLY A 16 -18.76 19.75 10.05
CA GLY A 16 -20.12 20.29 10.03
C GLY A 16 -20.48 21.03 11.31
N PHE A 17 -20.12 20.48 12.47
CA PHE A 17 -20.33 21.13 13.76
C PHE A 17 -19.49 22.41 13.93
N GLY A 18 -18.22 22.40 13.51
CA GLY A 18 -17.36 23.58 13.51
C GLY A 18 -17.89 24.72 12.62
N LEU A 19 -18.45 24.37 11.46
CA LEU A 19 -19.07 25.35 10.55
C LEU A 19 -20.35 25.96 11.15
N TRP A 20 -21.19 25.14 11.79
CA TRP A 20 -22.40 25.58 12.47
C TRP A 20 -22.08 26.47 13.68
N ALA A 21 -21.16 26.04 14.55
CA ALA A 21 -20.74 26.80 15.74
C ALA A 21 -20.11 28.15 15.36
N SER A 22 -19.32 28.21 14.27
CA SER A 22 -18.77 29.46 13.76
C SER A 22 -19.84 30.43 13.26
N ARG A 23 -20.89 29.93 12.59
CA ARG A 23 -22.03 30.75 12.15
C ARG A 23 -22.85 31.29 13.32
N VAL A 24 -23.01 30.50 14.39
CA VAL A 24 -23.79 30.90 15.58
C VAL A 24 -23.02 31.89 16.46
N THR A 25 -21.70 31.77 16.55
CA THR A 25 -20.88 32.58 17.47
C THR A 25 -20.18 33.76 16.81
N GLY A 26 -20.16 33.84 15.48
CA GLY A 26 -19.41 34.85 14.73
C GLY A 26 -17.88 34.72 14.85
N ALA A 27 -17.38 33.69 15.54
CA ALA A 27 -15.97 33.47 15.76
C ALA A 27 -15.40 32.53 14.66
N PRO A 28 -14.44 32.99 13.84
CA PRO A 28 -13.84 32.16 12.78
C PRO A 28 -12.96 31.02 13.33
N GLY A 29 -12.58 31.07 14.61
CA GLY A 29 -11.71 30.08 15.25
C GLY A 29 -12.28 28.65 15.25
N PHE A 30 -13.60 28.48 15.27
CA PHE A 30 -14.23 27.15 15.27
C PHE A 30 -14.07 26.38 13.95
N GLN A 31 -13.93 27.08 12.81
CA GLN A 31 -13.67 26.45 11.52
C GLN A 31 -12.24 25.90 11.45
N LEU A 32 -11.27 26.65 11.98
CA LEU A 32 -9.88 26.23 12.07
C LEU A 32 -9.71 25.00 12.99
N VAL A 33 -10.44 24.95 14.11
CA VAL A 33 -10.43 23.79 15.02
C VAL A 33 -11.06 22.57 14.34
N GLY A 34 -12.19 22.72 13.65
CA GLY A 34 -12.82 21.61 12.91
C GLY A 34 -11.93 21.05 11.80
N LEU A 35 -11.28 21.93 11.02
CA LEU A 35 -10.32 21.54 9.99
C LEU A 35 -9.10 20.83 10.61
N LEU A 36 -8.57 21.37 11.70
CA LEU A 36 -7.43 20.80 12.41
C LEU A 36 -7.75 19.40 12.95
N VAL A 37 -8.92 19.19 13.57
CA VAL A 37 -9.35 17.87 14.05
C VAL A 37 -9.51 16.90 12.89
N MET A 38 -10.08 17.33 11.76
CA MET A 38 -10.20 16.48 10.57
C MET A 38 -8.82 16.07 10.02
N VAL A 39 -7.87 17.01 9.97
CA VAL A 39 -6.49 16.75 9.58
C VAL A 39 -5.82 15.78 10.57
N LEU A 40 -5.96 16.00 11.89
CA LEU A 40 -5.37 15.13 12.92
C LEU A 40 -5.96 13.72 12.91
N ILE A 41 -7.28 13.56 12.72
CA ILE A 41 -7.92 12.23 12.58
C ILE A 41 -7.46 11.54 11.30
N SER A 42 -7.31 12.29 10.21
CA SER A 42 -6.79 11.76 8.94
C SER A 42 -5.33 11.31 9.09
N LEU A 43 -4.49 12.13 9.72
CA LEU A 43 -3.09 11.82 10.04
C LEU A 43 -2.97 10.62 10.99
N ALA A 44 -3.82 10.52 12.02
CA ALA A 44 -3.84 9.38 12.95
C ALA A 44 -4.33 8.09 12.26
N SER A 45 -5.25 8.20 11.30
CA SER A 45 -5.73 7.06 10.51
C SER A 45 -4.66 6.59 9.52
N ILE A 46 -3.95 7.54 8.88
CA ILE A 46 -2.77 7.25 8.07
C ILE A 46 -1.71 6.59 8.95
N TRP A 47 -1.36 7.17 10.09
CA TRP A 47 -0.39 6.62 11.04
C TRP A 47 -0.72 5.19 11.44
N ARG A 48 -1.97 4.90 11.83
CA ARG A 48 -2.41 3.54 12.17
C ARG A 48 -2.35 2.55 11.00
N ALA A 49 -2.46 3.02 9.76
CA ALA A 49 -2.29 2.20 8.56
C ALA A 49 -0.80 2.00 8.21
N VAL A 50 0.08 2.90 8.65
CA VAL A 50 1.54 2.79 8.44
C VAL A 50 2.28 2.24 9.66
N ASP A 51 1.61 2.03 10.80
CA ASP A 51 2.19 1.55 12.05
C ASP A 51 2.87 0.18 11.85
N PRO A 52 4.21 0.14 11.78
CA PRO A 52 4.93 -1.04 11.33
C PRO A 52 4.95 -2.15 12.39
N ASP A 53 4.44 -1.86 13.59
CA ASP A 53 4.36 -2.79 14.71
C ASP A 53 2.99 -3.49 14.77
N ARG A 54 2.04 -3.06 13.94
CA ARG A 54 0.72 -3.68 13.82
C ARG A 54 0.68 -4.62 12.61
N THR A 55 1.25 -5.80 12.74
CA THR A 55 1.15 -6.85 11.72
C THR A 55 -0.21 -7.57 11.82
N PRO A 56 -1.06 -7.55 10.77
CA PRO A 56 -2.10 -8.54 10.59
C PRO A 56 -1.45 -9.93 10.49
N GLY A 57 -2.09 -10.94 11.05
CA GLY A 57 -1.57 -12.32 11.04
C GLY A 57 -0.68 -12.66 12.23
N SER A 58 0.06 -13.76 12.10
CA SER A 58 0.92 -14.28 13.15
C SER A 58 2.04 -13.30 13.55
N PRO A 59 2.23 -13.01 14.86
CA PRO A 59 3.22 -12.06 15.33
C PRO A 59 4.64 -12.46 14.91
N LEU A 60 5.47 -11.47 14.60
CA LEU A 60 6.87 -11.69 14.24
C LEU A 60 7.71 -12.00 15.48
N THR A 61 8.59 -12.97 15.36
CA THR A 61 9.64 -13.23 16.34
C THR A 61 10.70 -12.13 16.32
N ALA A 62 11.45 -11.98 17.41
CA ALA A 62 12.57 -11.02 17.47
C ALA A 62 13.63 -11.28 16.38
N ALA A 63 13.84 -12.55 16.02
CA ALA A 63 14.75 -12.94 14.94
C ALA A 63 14.28 -12.46 13.57
N GLU A 64 12.97 -12.56 13.28
CA GLU A 64 12.36 -12.08 12.05
C GLU A 64 12.40 -10.56 11.96
N ILE A 65 12.13 -9.84 13.06
CA ILE A 65 12.25 -8.37 13.11
C ILE A 65 13.68 -7.95 12.78
N ALA A 66 14.68 -8.57 13.45
CA ALA A 66 16.08 -8.27 13.19
C ALA A 66 16.51 -8.64 11.76
N ALA A 67 15.98 -9.73 11.20
CA ALA A 67 16.23 -10.11 9.81
C ALA A 67 15.65 -9.09 8.82
N ALA A 68 14.41 -8.63 9.06
CA ALA A 68 13.78 -7.60 8.25
C ALA A 68 14.56 -6.28 8.28
N GLU A 69 15.00 -5.85 9.46
CA GLU A 69 15.80 -4.63 9.63
C GLU A 69 17.12 -4.70 8.87
N ARG A 70 17.82 -5.85 8.96
CA ARG A 70 19.05 -6.08 8.19
C ARG A 70 18.83 -6.08 6.69
N ARG A 71 17.66 -6.50 6.21
CA ARG A 71 17.34 -6.59 4.78
C ARG A 71 16.83 -5.29 4.17
N LEU A 72 16.36 -4.33 4.99
CA LEU A 72 15.81 -3.06 4.50
C LEU A 72 16.76 -2.26 3.57
N PRO A 73 18.10 -2.21 3.78
CA PRO A 73 19.02 -1.59 2.82
C PRO A 73 18.97 -2.24 1.43
N TRP A 74 18.96 -3.57 1.36
CA TRP A 74 18.83 -4.31 0.09
C TRP A 74 17.46 -4.03 -0.56
N VAL A 75 16.39 -3.97 0.23
CA VAL A 75 15.05 -3.63 -0.30
C VAL A 75 15.03 -2.23 -0.92
N ARG A 76 15.65 -1.25 -0.27
CA ARG A 76 15.74 0.13 -0.79
C ARG A 76 16.49 0.18 -2.11
N GLN A 77 17.66 -0.47 -2.17
CA GLN A 77 18.43 -0.58 -3.41
C GLN A 77 17.62 -1.26 -4.52
N THR A 78 16.94 -2.36 -4.20
CA THR A 78 16.10 -3.10 -5.16
C THR A 78 14.98 -2.22 -5.71
N VAL A 79 14.32 -1.43 -4.86
CA VAL A 79 13.29 -0.48 -5.28
C VAL A 79 13.87 0.58 -6.22
N ASP A 80 15.07 1.12 -5.91
CA ASP A 80 15.73 2.11 -6.77
C ASP A 80 16.09 1.53 -8.15
N GLU A 81 16.59 0.30 -8.21
CA GLU A 81 16.88 -0.42 -9.46
C GLU A 81 15.62 -0.68 -10.29
N LEU A 82 14.55 -1.15 -9.66
CA LEU A 82 13.27 -1.40 -10.32
C LEU A 82 12.63 -0.10 -10.81
N ALA A 83 12.70 0.97 -10.01
CA ALA A 83 12.22 2.29 -10.39
C ALA A 83 12.96 2.80 -11.63
N LEU A 84 14.29 2.64 -11.67
CA LEU A 84 15.09 2.99 -12.85
C LEU A 84 14.65 2.18 -14.07
N ALA A 85 14.50 0.86 -13.94
CA ALA A 85 14.03 0.00 -15.03
C ALA A 85 12.63 0.40 -15.54
N ALA A 86 11.75 0.84 -14.63
CA ALA A 86 10.42 1.33 -14.95
C ALA A 86 10.37 2.80 -15.44
N SER A 87 11.52 3.48 -15.55
CA SER A 87 11.63 4.92 -15.85
C SER A 87 10.89 5.82 -14.85
N VAL A 88 10.83 5.40 -13.58
CA VAL A 88 10.26 6.15 -12.47
C VAL A 88 11.36 6.95 -11.80
N SER A 89 11.25 8.28 -11.84
CA SER A 89 12.20 9.16 -11.17
C SER A 89 11.67 9.60 -9.80
N ARG A 90 12.58 9.73 -8.82
CA ARG A 90 12.34 10.41 -7.52
C ARG A 90 11.34 9.73 -6.58
N LEU A 91 11.34 8.40 -6.50
CA LEU A 91 10.68 7.72 -5.37
C LEU A 91 11.35 8.13 -4.05
N ARG A 92 10.52 8.38 -3.03
CA ARG A 92 11.03 8.57 -1.68
C ARG A 92 11.48 7.24 -1.10
N ARG A 93 12.43 7.31 -0.17
CA ARG A 93 13.01 6.16 0.54
C ARG A 93 11.94 5.21 1.07
N THR A 94 12.10 3.92 0.77
CA THR A 94 11.27 2.83 1.28
C THR A 94 11.36 2.69 2.80
N GLU A 95 10.22 2.46 3.43
CA GLU A 95 10.04 2.31 4.88
C GLU A 95 9.16 1.11 5.20
N PHE A 96 9.11 0.72 6.48
CA PHE A 96 8.26 -0.38 6.88
C PHE A 96 6.77 0.01 6.89
N ALA A 97 5.92 -0.93 6.51
CA ALA A 97 4.47 -0.88 6.70
C ALA A 97 4.03 -1.84 7.82
N SER A 98 2.80 -1.63 8.28
CA SER A 98 2.04 -2.56 9.10
C SER A 98 1.88 -3.94 8.43
N SER A 99 1.63 -3.96 7.12
CA SER A 99 1.31 -5.15 6.34
C SER A 99 1.58 -4.95 4.86
N GLY A 100 1.80 -6.07 4.17
CA GLY A 100 2.01 -6.17 2.73
C GLY A 100 3.14 -5.31 2.19
N ALA A 101 3.20 -5.20 0.88
CA ALA A 101 3.86 -4.08 0.23
C ALA A 101 2.77 -3.14 -0.29
N ARG A 102 3.04 -1.84 -0.30
CA ARG A 102 2.13 -0.86 -0.88
C ARG A 102 2.84 0.39 -1.34
N TYR A 103 2.47 0.86 -2.52
CA TYR A 103 2.79 2.19 -2.98
C TYR A 103 1.78 3.22 -2.44
N GLU A 104 2.29 4.37 -2.01
CA GLU A 104 1.50 5.51 -1.55
C GLU A 104 1.74 6.73 -2.45
N SER A 105 0.69 7.18 -3.12
CA SER A 105 0.77 8.15 -4.22
C SER A 105 1.04 9.59 -3.78
N VAL A 106 0.62 9.98 -2.58
CA VAL A 106 0.80 11.35 -2.07
C VAL A 106 2.28 11.57 -1.71
N LEU A 107 2.85 10.70 -0.87
CA LEU A 107 4.28 10.74 -0.55
C LEU A 107 5.19 10.22 -1.67
N HIS A 108 4.63 9.55 -2.68
CA HIS A 108 5.39 8.90 -3.76
C HIS A 108 6.46 7.96 -3.21
N ARG A 109 6.00 7.00 -2.41
CA ARG A 109 6.84 6.12 -1.60
C ARG A 109 6.28 4.70 -1.63
N ILE A 110 7.16 3.71 -1.59
CA ILE A 110 6.80 2.31 -1.36
C ILE A 110 7.03 1.99 0.11
N PHE A 111 6.10 1.27 0.70
CA PHE A 111 6.26 0.66 2.02
C PHE A 111 6.22 -0.86 1.87
N VAL A 112 6.90 -1.55 2.78
CA VAL A 112 6.94 -3.02 2.82
C VAL A 112 6.86 -3.51 4.25
N SER A 113 6.14 -4.58 4.52
CA SER A 113 6.05 -5.10 5.88
C SER A 113 7.34 -5.79 6.30
N ARG A 114 7.51 -5.90 7.62
CA ARG A 114 8.59 -6.72 8.17
C ARG A 114 8.39 -8.20 7.87
N ALA A 115 7.15 -8.68 7.80
CA ALA A 115 6.85 -10.09 7.50
C ALA A 115 7.33 -10.49 6.10
N LEU A 116 7.04 -9.67 5.08
CA LEU A 116 7.53 -9.91 3.72
C LEU A 116 9.06 -9.88 3.67
N CYS A 117 9.68 -8.88 4.31
CA CYS A 117 11.14 -8.77 4.37
C CYS A 117 11.81 -9.94 5.09
N ALA A 118 11.17 -10.52 6.11
CA ALA A 118 11.74 -11.63 6.88
C ALA A 118 11.53 -12.99 6.21
N ARG A 119 10.39 -13.20 5.54
CA ARG A 119 9.91 -14.55 5.17
C ARG A 119 9.96 -14.86 3.68
N LEU A 120 9.99 -13.85 2.80
CA LEU A 120 10.10 -14.08 1.36
C LEU A 120 11.54 -14.33 0.92
N ASP A 121 11.74 -15.16 -0.09
CA ASP A 121 13.01 -15.18 -0.81
C ASP A 121 13.20 -13.88 -1.64
N ASP A 122 14.43 -13.63 -2.10
CA ASP A 122 14.77 -12.40 -2.83
C ASP A 122 14.00 -12.26 -4.14
N ALA A 123 13.72 -13.37 -4.83
CA ALA A 123 13.05 -13.35 -6.14
C ALA A 123 11.58 -12.98 -6.00
N ALA A 124 10.87 -13.61 -5.07
CA ALA A 124 9.48 -13.30 -4.75
C ALA A 124 9.35 -11.87 -4.22
N LEU A 125 10.22 -11.44 -3.30
CA LEU A 125 10.18 -10.08 -2.76
C LEU A 125 10.47 -9.03 -3.84
N ARG A 126 11.43 -9.28 -4.74
CA ARG A 126 11.71 -8.39 -5.89
C ARG A 126 10.48 -8.24 -6.79
N LEU A 127 9.74 -9.32 -7.04
CA LEU A 127 8.50 -9.27 -7.84
C LEU A 127 7.41 -8.46 -7.16
N ILE A 128 7.18 -8.67 -5.86
CA ILE A 128 6.20 -7.89 -5.09
C ILE A 128 6.55 -6.40 -5.13
N LEU A 129 7.83 -6.05 -4.96
CA LEU A 129 8.28 -4.66 -5.05
C LEU A 129 8.14 -4.09 -6.47
N ALA A 130 8.37 -4.90 -7.50
CA ALA A 130 8.22 -4.50 -8.90
C ALA A 130 6.76 -4.13 -9.24
N HIS A 131 5.80 -4.86 -8.67
CA HIS A 131 4.38 -4.52 -8.76
C HIS A 131 4.08 -3.14 -8.13
N GLU A 132 4.61 -2.86 -6.95
CA GLU A 132 4.45 -1.53 -6.32
C GLU A 132 5.12 -0.41 -7.13
N VAL A 133 6.24 -0.69 -7.79
CA VAL A 133 6.87 0.24 -8.75
C VAL A 133 5.98 0.45 -9.97
N GLY A 134 5.23 -0.57 -10.41
CA GLY A 134 4.20 -0.46 -11.43
C GLY A 134 3.15 0.59 -11.08
N HIS A 135 2.66 0.59 -9.84
CA HIS A 135 1.78 1.65 -9.34
C HIS A 135 2.47 3.01 -9.28
N ALA A 136 3.75 3.06 -8.89
CA ALA A 136 4.52 4.30 -8.85
C ALA A 136 4.66 4.96 -10.22
N LYS A 137 4.91 4.16 -11.27
CA LYS A 137 4.96 4.62 -12.68
C LYS A 137 3.68 5.31 -13.11
N ARG A 138 2.55 4.91 -12.52
CA ARG A 138 1.20 5.36 -12.82
C ARG A 138 0.61 6.25 -11.72
N ARG A 139 1.46 6.88 -10.92
CA ARG A 139 1.15 7.64 -9.69
C ARG A 139 -0.29 8.19 -9.58
N TRP A 140 -0.70 9.05 -10.52
CA TRP A 140 -2.00 9.72 -10.46
C TRP A 140 -3.16 8.81 -10.87
N GLN A 141 -2.95 7.93 -11.84
CA GLN A 141 -3.91 6.90 -12.23
C GLN A 141 -4.16 5.91 -11.09
N CYS A 142 -3.10 5.51 -10.38
CA CYS A 142 -3.20 4.70 -9.16
C CYS A 142 -4.01 5.42 -8.06
N TRP A 143 -3.73 6.71 -7.83
CA TRP A 143 -4.52 7.51 -6.89
C TRP A 143 -5.99 7.58 -7.28
N ILE A 144 -6.32 7.83 -8.54
CA ILE A 144 -7.71 7.84 -9.01
C ILE A 144 -8.34 6.46 -8.84
N ALA A 145 -7.69 5.39 -9.29
CA ALA A 145 -8.20 4.02 -9.21
C ALA A 145 -8.49 3.58 -7.76
N SER A 146 -7.74 4.06 -6.77
CA SER A 146 -8.03 3.79 -5.35
C SER A 146 -9.37 4.34 -4.86
N HIS A 147 -9.98 5.29 -5.58
CA HIS A 147 -11.29 5.87 -5.27
C HIS A 147 -12.43 5.26 -6.09
N TYR A 148 -12.14 4.49 -7.14
CA TYR A 148 -13.14 3.92 -8.04
C TYR A 148 -12.93 2.40 -8.19
N GLU A 149 -13.78 1.60 -7.54
CA GLU A 149 -13.68 0.13 -7.56
C GLU A 149 -13.61 -0.46 -8.99
N ALA A 150 -14.34 0.14 -9.93
CA ALA A 150 -14.35 -0.27 -11.34
C ALA A 150 -12.96 -0.19 -12.02
N TRP A 151 -12.09 0.70 -11.56
CA TRP A 151 -10.76 0.92 -12.15
C TRP A 151 -9.65 0.21 -11.37
N ARG A 152 -9.95 -0.28 -10.16
CA ARG A 152 -8.96 -0.94 -9.30
C ARG A 152 -8.38 -2.18 -9.97
N LEU A 153 -9.22 -3.06 -10.53
CA LEU A 153 -8.75 -4.28 -11.19
C LEU A 153 -7.85 -3.97 -12.39
N GLN A 154 -8.20 -2.97 -13.20
CA GLN A 154 -7.38 -2.58 -14.35
C GLN A 154 -6.02 -2.05 -13.89
N GLU A 155 -5.99 -1.27 -12.81
CA GLU A 155 -4.74 -0.74 -12.26
C GLU A 155 -3.83 -1.86 -11.71
N GLU A 156 -4.39 -2.85 -11.01
CA GLU A 156 -3.66 -4.04 -10.55
C GLU A 156 -3.04 -4.82 -11.73
N VAL A 157 -3.80 -5.03 -12.82
CA VAL A 157 -3.31 -5.73 -14.01
C VAL A 157 -2.18 -4.97 -14.70
N LEU A 158 -2.26 -3.63 -14.74
CA LEU A 158 -1.20 -2.80 -15.33
C LEU A 158 0.07 -2.76 -14.47
N ALA A 159 -0.08 -2.80 -13.15
CA ALA A 159 1.03 -2.97 -12.22
C ALA A 159 1.68 -4.35 -12.38
N ASP A 160 0.88 -5.42 -12.49
CA ASP A 160 1.36 -6.78 -12.78
C ASP A 160 2.15 -6.84 -14.10
N ALA A 161 1.59 -6.27 -15.17
CA ALA A 161 2.26 -6.23 -16.47
C ALA A 161 3.59 -5.46 -16.39
N THR A 162 3.63 -4.36 -15.65
CA THR A 162 4.88 -3.60 -15.45
C THR A 162 5.90 -4.41 -14.66
N ALA A 163 5.47 -5.14 -13.63
CA ALA A 163 6.36 -5.98 -12.83
C ALA A 163 7.02 -7.08 -13.68
N LEU A 164 6.22 -7.76 -14.52
CA LEU A 164 6.72 -8.79 -15.43
C LEU A 164 7.70 -8.21 -16.46
N ASP A 165 7.39 -7.06 -17.04
CA ASP A 165 8.23 -6.37 -18.02
C ASP A 165 9.60 -5.99 -17.44
N ILE A 166 9.64 -5.33 -16.28
CA ILE A 166 10.91 -4.81 -15.71
C ILE A 166 11.75 -5.87 -15.02
N THR A 167 11.18 -7.04 -14.70
CA THR A 167 11.91 -8.16 -14.08
C THR A 167 12.24 -9.27 -15.06
N GLY A 168 11.56 -9.35 -16.20
CA GLY A 168 11.64 -10.47 -17.14
C GLY A 168 11.04 -11.77 -16.58
N ALA A 169 10.30 -11.71 -15.47
CA ALA A 169 9.69 -12.88 -14.85
C ALA A 169 8.49 -13.37 -15.65
N THR A 170 8.14 -14.64 -15.45
CA THR A 170 6.95 -15.22 -16.04
C THR A 170 5.72 -14.93 -15.20
N SER A 171 4.54 -15.06 -15.81
CA SER A 171 3.27 -14.99 -15.10
C SER A 171 3.14 -16.10 -14.04
N GLN A 172 3.79 -17.26 -14.22
CA GLN A 172 3.85 -18.31 -13.20
C GLN A 172 4.71 -17.90 -11.99
N ASP A 173 5.84 -17.23 -12.23
CA ASP A 173 6.68 -16.69 -11.15
C ASP A 173 5.90 -15.67 -10.32
N TRP A 174 5.13 -14.81 -11.00
CA TRP A 174 4.24 -13.85 -10.33
C TRP A 174 3.18 -14.54 -9.47
N SER A 175 2.52 -15.57 -10.01
CA SER A 175 1.57 -16.40 -9.27
C SER A 175 2.21 -17.00 -8.00
N ASN A 176 3.44 -17.52 -8.13
CA ASN A 176 4.17 -18.12 -7.00
C ASN A 176 4.54 -17.06 -5.95
N ALA A 177 4.97 -15.87 -6.38
CA ALA A 177 5.29 -14.75 -5.50
C ALA A 177 4.06 -14.29 -4.71
N LEU A 178 2.89 -14.18 -5.35
CA LEU A 178 1.63 -13.84 -4.66
C LEU A 178 1.25 -14.88 -3.61
N ALA A 179 1.36 -16.18 -3.94
CA ALA A 179 1.08 -17.25 -2.99
C ALA A 179 2.06 -17.25 -1.80
N SER A 180 3.35 -16.98 -2.05
CA SER A 180 4.35 -16.84 -1.00
C SER A 180 4.11 -15.60 -0.13
N SER A 181 3.72 -14.48 -0.72
CA SER A 181 3.37 -13.24 -0.01
C SER A 181 2.19 -13.45 0.95
N ALA A 182 1.12 -14.12 0.48
CA ALA A 182 -0.03 -14.47 1.32
C ALA A 182 0.36 -15.35 2.50
N ARG A 183 1.22 -16.36 2.29
CA ARG A 183 1.76 -17.20 3.37
C ARG A 183 2.65 -16.42 4.34
N ALA A 184 3.49 -15.53 3.83
CA ALA A 184 4.39 -14.72 4.65
C ALA A 184 3.63 -13.79 5.60
N GLU A 185 2.49 -13.26 5.17
CA GLU A 185 1.63 -12.37 5.97
C GLU A 185 0.59 -13.12 6.80
N ASP A 186 0.47 -14.45 6.67
CA ASP A 186 -0.63 -15.23 7.24
C ASP A 186 -2.01 -14.63 6.86
N ALA A 187 -2.08 -14.16 5.61
CA ALA A 187 -3.23 -13.45 5.08
C ALA A 187 -4.06 -14.38 4.20
N THR A 188 -5.35 -14.47 4.48
CA THR A 188 -6.33 -15.02 3.53
C THR A 188 -6.63 -13.95 2.48
N GLY A 189 -5.87 -13.92 1.39
CA GLY A 189 -6.19 -13.08 0.22
C GLY A 189 -7.58 -13.44 -0.35
N ASP A 190 -8.25 -12.50 -1.02
CA ASP A 190 -9.50 -12.79 -1.73
C ASP A 190 -9.20 -13.71 -2.94
N PRO A 191 -9.64 -14.99 -2.91
CA PRO A 191 -9.34 -15.93 -3.99
C PRO A 191 -9.90 -15.45 -5.34
N ASN A 192 -11.00 -14.69 -5.32
CA ASN A 192 -11.66 -14.18 -6.52
C ASN A 192 -10.89 -13.02 -7.16
N GLU A 193 -10.17 -12.22 -6.37
CA GLU A 193 -9.30 -11.16 -6.89
C GLU A 193 -8.05 -11.77 -7.55
N LEU A 194 -7.44 -12.76 -6.90
CA LEU A 194 -6.30 -13.49 -7.46
C LEU A 194 -6.68 -14.18 -8.78
N ALA A 195 -7.82 -14.86 -8.83
CA ALA A 195 -8.30 -15.55 -10.03
C ALA A 195 -8.54 -14.57 -11.21
N ARG A 196 -9.12 -13.38 -10.94
CA ARG A 196 -9.35 -12.36 -11.98
C ARG A 196 -8.04 -11.80 -12.54
N ARG A 197 -7.04 -11.56 -11.68
CA ARG A 197 -5.71 -11.08 -12.12
C ARG A 197 -4.99 -12.14 -12.96
N ARG A 198 -5.04 -13.41 -12.54
CA ARG A 198 -4.50 -14.54 -13.33
C ARG A 198 -5.14 -14.63 -14.72
N ALA A 199 -6.47 -14.58 -14.79
CA ALA A 199 -7.19 -14.62 -16.06
C ALA A 199 -6.80 -13.45 -16.97
N ALA A 200 -6.65 -12.24 -16.43
CA ALA A 200 -6.22 -11.06 -17.19
C ALA A 200 -4.78 -11.16 -17.72
N LEU A 201 -3.91 -11.94 -17.07
CA LEU A 201 -2.54 -12.22 -17.50
C LEU A 201 -2.43 -13.46 -18.41
N GLY A 202 -3.56 -14.05 -18.83
CA GLY A 202 -3.59 -15.26 -19.66
C GLY A 202 -3.15 -16.54 -18.94
N LEU A 203 -3.12 -16.52 -17.60
CA LEU A 203 -2.87 -17.71 -16.79
C LEU A 203 -4.17 -18.50 -16.61
N PHE A 204 -4.41 -19.47 -17.49
CA PHE A 204 -5.46 -20.45 -17.32
C PHE A 204 -4.85 -21.72 -16.69
N ASN A 205 -5.09 -21.90 -15.39
CA ASN A 205 -5.06 -23.22 -14.77
C ASN A 205 -6.51 -23.60 -14.45
#